data_AF-A0A9E0EZE9-F1
#
_entry.id   AF-A0A9E0EZE9-F1
#
_cell.length_a   1.000
_cell.length_b   1.000
_cell.length_c   1.000
_cell.angle_alpha   90.00
_cell.angle_beta   90.00
_cell.angle_gamma   90.00
#
_symmetry.space_group_name_H-M   'P 1'
#
loop_
_entity.id
_entity.type
_entity.pdbx_description
1 polymer ?
#
loop_
_entity_poly.entity_id
_entity_poly.type
_entity_poly.pdbx_seq_one_letter_code
_entity_poly.pdbx_strand_id
1 'polypeptide(L)'
;MENDDEKRILLDLRKQSESEFEKLIIYVASGGLVLTITFSEKILSIDKNGQFLNWLISTWILFALTIVISLVFHLTSIKAFDLKLLEEDSISDKWNRATKLLHFFSVFLLILGIASFIIYAILSINCNK
;
A
#
# COMPACT_ATOMS: atom_id res chain seq x y z
N MET A 1 23.20 -9.81 -30.35
CA MET A 1 22.69 -8.43 -30.29
C MET A 1 21.18 -8.44 -30.12
N GLU A 2 20.39 -9.06 -31.03
CA GLU A 2 18.91 -9.12 -30.94
C GLU A 2 18.33 -9.67 -29.60
N ASN A 3 18.96 -10.69 -29.01
CA ASN A 3 18.51 -11.30 -27.74
C ASN A 3 18.75 -10.41 -26.50
N ASP A 4 19.76 -9.53 -26.53
CA ASP A 4 20.06 -8.66 -25.39
C ASP A 4 19.15 -7.43 -25.38
N ASP A 5 18.74 -6.93 -26.55
CA ASP A 5 17.79 -5.83 -26.68
C ASP A 5 16.38 -6.26 -26.27
N GLU A 6 15.95 -7.47 -26.66
CA GLU A 6 14.67 -8.05 -26.22
C GLU A 6 14.60 -8.18 -24.69
N LYS A 7 15.66 -8.69 -24.05
CA LYS A 7 15.74 -8.78 -22.59
C LYS A 7 15.63 -7.42 -21.91
N ARG A 8 16.28 -6.39 -22.46
CA ARG A 8 16.20 -5.02 -21.91
C ARG A 8 14.78 -4.48 -21.99
N ILE A 9 14.11 -4.65 -23.12
CA ILE A 9 12.71 -4.24 -23.31
C ILE A 9 11.80 -4.93 -22.29
N LEU A 10 11.95 -6.25 -22.10
CA LEU A 10 11.17 -6.99 -21.12
C LEU A 10 11.40 -6.52 -19.67
N LEU A 11 12.64 -6.16 -19.33
CA LEU A 11 12.97 -5.61 -18.01
C LEU A 11 12.37 -4.22 -17.79
N ASP A 12 12.40 -3.35 -18.80
CA ASP A 12 11.81 -2.02 -18.72
C ASP A 12 10.29 -2.08 -18.61
N LEU A 13 9.62 -2.92 -19.41
CA LEU A 13 8.18 -3.16 -19.32
C LEU A 13 7.78 -3.65 -17.93
N ARG A 14 8.55 -4.56 -17.34
CA ARG A 14 8.32 -5.05 -15.98
C ARG A 14 8.45 -3.92 -14.96
N LYS A 15 9.52 -3.12 -15.02
CA LYS A 15 9.75 -2.01 -14.09
C LYS A 15 8.63 -0.97 -14.18
N GLN A 16 8.18 -0.67 -15.40
CA GLN A 16 7.05 0.23 -15.63
C GLN A 16 5.75 -0.33 -15.03
N SER A 17 5.46 -1.61 -15.26
CA SER A 17 4.29 -2.27 -14.68
C SER A 17 4.31 -2.27 -13.15
N GLU A 18 5.47 -2.48 -12.52
CA GLU A 18 5.62 -2.43 -11.06
C GLU A 18 5.34 -1.01 -10.53
N SER A 19 5.79 0.04 -11.20
CA SER A 19 5.52 1.43 -10.81
C SER A 19 4.04 1.82 -10.96
N GLU A 20 3.38 1.43 -12.05
CA GLU A 20 1.95 1.71 -12.25
C GLU A 20 1.07 0.98 -11.23
N PHE A 21 1.43 -0.26 -10.88
CA PHE A 21 0.75 -1.00 -9.82
C PHE A 21 0.87 -0.31 -8.46
N GLU A 22 2.05 0.22 -8.13
CA GLU A 22 2.27 0.96 -6.89
C GLU A 22 1.41 2.24 -6.80
N LYS A 23 1.32 3.00 -7.90
CA LYS A 23 0.43 4.17 -7.97
C LYS A 23 -1.03 3.78 -7.74
N LEU A 24 -1.46 2.66 -8.30
CA LEU A 24 -2.80 2.12 -8.10
C LEU A 24 -3.06 1.79 -6.62
N ILE A 25 -2.09 1.18 -5.91
CA ILE A 25 -2.19 0.95 -4.46
C ILE A 25 -2.41 2.27 -3.72
N ILE A 26 -1.61 3.31 -4.02
CA ILE A 26 -1.72 4.62 -3.36
C ILE A 26 -3.09 5.26 -3.65
N TYR A 27 -3.59 5.19 -4.88
CA TYR A 27 -4.90 5.73 -5.24
C TYR A 27 -6.04 4.99 -4.54
N VAL A 28 -5.98 3.67 -4.46
CA VAL A 28 -6.99 2.88 -3.74
C VAL A 28 -6.93 3.15 -2.23
N ALA A 29 -5.73 3.19 -1.65
CA ALA A 29 -5.55 3.45 -0.22
C ALA A 29 -6.02 4.87 0.17
N SER A 30 -5.64 5.89 -0.61
CA SER A 30 -6.06 7.27 -0.37
C SER A 30 -7.55 7.48 -0.64
N GLY A 31 -8.09 6.93 -1.73
CA GLY A 31 -9.52 6.98 -2.05
C GLY A 31 -10.36 6.29 -0.97
N GLY A 32 -9.93 5.10 -0.53
CA GLY A 32 -10.54 4.38 0.58
C GLY A 32 -10.51 5.20 1.87
N LEU A 33 -9.35 5.73 2.25
CA LEU A 33 -9.22 6.55 3.45
C LEU A 33 -10.12 7.79 3.42
N VAL A 34 -10.11 8.56 2.33
CA VAL A 34 -10.98 9.74 2.16
C VAL A 34 -12.45 9.36 2.25
N LEU A 35 -12.87 8.27 1.61
CA LEU A 35 -14.24 7.77 1.72
C LEU A 35 -14.58 7.42 3.17
N THR A 36 -13.72 6.66 3.86
CA THR A 36 -13.98 6.25 5.25
C THR A 36 -14.03 7.45 6.22
N ILE A 37 -13.23 8.48 6.02
CA ILE A 37 -13.26 9.72 6.81
C ILE A 37 -14.53 10.51 6.50
N THR A 38 -14.87 10.67 5.21
CA THR A 38 -16.06 11.44 4.78
C THR A 38 -17.35 10.82 5.30
N PHE A 39 -17.44 9.49 5.32
CA PHE A 39 -18.60 8.78 5.84
C PHE A 39 -18.51 8.46 7.34
N SER A 40 -17.42 8.84 8.01
CA SER A 40 -17.18 8.47 9.42
C SER A 40 -18.28 9.00 10.34
N GLU A 41 -18.73 10.23 10.17
CA GLU A 41 -19.80 10.81 10.99
C GLU A 41 -21.12 10.04 10.84
N LYS A 42 -21.43 9.57 9.63
CA LYS A 42 -22.64 8.76 9.36
C LYS A 42 -22.53 7.36 9.94
N ILE A 43 -21.33 6.77 9.96
CA ILE A 43 -21.11 5.44 10.52
C ILE A 43 -21.01 5.49 12.05
N LEU A 44 -20.42 6.55 12.61
CA LEU A 44 -20.33 6.79 14.05
C LEU A 44 -21.70 7.10 14.67
N SER A 45 -22.59 7.76 13.94
CA SER A 45 -23.96 7.99 14.40
C SER A 45 -24.81 6.70 14.45
N ILE A 46 -24.37 5.62 13.80
CA ILE A 46 -24.95 4.27 13.92
C ILE A 46 -24.43 3.59 15.21
N ASP A 47 -23.15 3.75 15.55
CA ASP A 47 -22.55 3.21 16.76
C ASP A 47 -22.79 4.12 17.98
N LYS A 48 -24.02 4.11 18.51
CA LYS A 48 -24.44 4.95 19.65
C LYS A 48 -23.62 4.74 20.93
N ASN A 49 -23.01 3.57 21.08
CA ASN A 49 -22.22 3.22 22.27
C ASN A 49 -20.72 3.45 22.08
N GLY A 50 -20.28 3.85 20.88
CA GLY A 50 -18.87 4.10 20.57
C GLY A 50 -17.97 2.88 20.77
N GLN A 51 -18.53 1.66 20.79
CA GLN A 51 -17.78 0.45 21.15
C GLN A 51 -16.72 0.11 20.10
N PHE A 52 -16.93 0.51 18.85
CA PHE A 52 -16.07 0.15 17.74
C PHE A 52 -15.20 1.32 17.23
N LEU A 53 -15.17 2.45 17.95
CA LEU A 53 -14.40 3.63 17.57
C LEU A 53 -12.89 3.33 17.45
N ASN A 54 -12.35 2.51 18.36
CA ASN A 54 -10.96 2.06 18.31
C ASN A 54 -10.65 1.22 17.04
N TRP A 55 -11.62 0.45 16.56
CA TRP A 55 -11.47 -0.35 15.34
C TRP A 55 -11.41 0.55 14.09
N LEU A 56 -12.26 1.58 14.04
CA LEU A 56 -12.26 2.54 12.95
C LEU A 56 -10.90 3.27 12.85
N ILE A 57 -10.37 3.72 13.98
CA ILE A 57 -9.04 4.36 14.03
C ILE A 57 -7.95 3.40 13.55
N SER A 58 -7.98 2.14 13.99
CA SER A 58 -7.03 1.11 13.54
C SER A 58 -7.06 0.95 12.00
N THR A 59 -8.26 0.99 11.42
CA THR A 59 -8.46 0.92 9.97
C THR A 59 -7.83 2.10 9.24
N TRP A 60 -7.99 3.32 9.77
CA TRP A 60 -7.33 4.51 9.21
C TRP A 60 -5.81 4.43 9.30
N ILE A 61 -5.29 3.92 10.42
CA ILE A 61 -3.84 3.69 10.58
C ILE A 61 -3.35 2.69 9.53
N LEU A 62 -4.08 1.61 9.25
CA LEU A 62 -3.69 0.64 8.21
C LEU A 62 -3.63 1.28 6.81
N PHE A 63 -4.63 2.11 6.44
CA PHE A 63 -4.60 2.84 5.17
C PHE A 63 -3.46 3.87 5.10
N ALA A 64 -3.26 4.66 6.15
CA ALA A 64 -2.18 5.63 6.23
C ALA A 64 -0.81 4.95 6.16
N LEU A 65 -0.63 3.83 6.88
CA LEU A 65 0.58 3.04 6.89
C LEU A 65 0.87 2.42 5.51
N THR A 66 -0.17 1.96 4.80
CA THR A 66 -0.05 1.50 3.41
C THR A 66 0.53 2.60 2.52
N ILE A 67 -0.03 3.81 2.59
CA ILE A 67 0.42 4.95 1.78
C ILE A 67 1.89 5.29 2.09
N VAL A 68 2.24 5.37 3.38
CA VAL A 68 3.61 5.69 3.81
C VAL A 68 4.61 4.63 3.35
N ILE A 69 4.28 3.34 3.50
CA ILE A 69 5.17 2.25 3.10
C ILE A 69 5.36 2.24 1.58
N SER A 70 4.30 2.44 0.80
CA SER A 70 4.41 2.61 -0.65
C SER A 70 5.30 3.80 -0.99
N LEU A 71 5.10 4.96 -0.37
CA LEU A 71 5.96 6.13 -0.65
C LEU A 71 7.45 5.89 -0.31
N VAL A 72 7.73 5.19 0.80
CA VAL A 72 9.09 4.81 1.20
C VAL A 72 9.71 3.80 0.22
N PHE A 73 8.91 2.90 -0.34
CA PHE A 73 9.35 1.98 -1.40
C PHE A 73 9.82 2.77 -2.63
N HIS A 74 9.04 3.74 -3.09
CA HIS A 74 9.40 4.54 -4.27
C HIS A 74 10.75 5.24 -4.09
N LEU A 75 10.97 5.84 -2.91
CA LEU A 75 12.25 6.47 -2.56
C LEU A 75 13.41 5.47 -2.49
N THR A 76 13.14 4.27 -1.99
CA THR A 76 14.15 3.21 -1.87
C THR A 76 14.52 2.63 -3.23
N SER A 77 13.54 2.48 -4.13
CA SER A 77 13.74 2.00 -5.49
C SER A 77 14.62 2.95 -6.30
N ILE A 78 14.42 4.27 -6.16
CA ILE A 78 15.28 5.28 -6.79
C ILE A 78 16.72 5.15 -6.27
N LYS A 79 16.93 5.07 -4.95
CA LYS A 79 18.27 4.92 -4.36
C LYS A 79 18.98 3.64 -4.80
N ALA A 80 18.23 2.53 -4.93
CA ALA A 80 18.80 1.28 -5.42
C ALA A 80 19.24 1.36 -6.89
N PHE A 81 18.55 2.16 -7.72
CA PHE A 81 18.97 2.44 -9.09
C PHE A 81 20.23 3.31 -9.14
N ASP A 82 20.32 4.34 -8.31
CA ASP A 82 21.51 5.20 -8.21
C ASP A 82 22.76 4.42 -7.75
N LEU A 83 22.60 3.51 -6.77
CA LEU A 83 23.70 2.67 -6.28
C LEU A 83 24.21 1.66 -7.33
N LYS A 84 23.32 1.12 -8.16
CA LYS A 84 23.71 0.25 -9.27
C LYS A 84 24.51 0.96 -10.35
N LEU A 85 24.29 2.27 -10.54
CA LEU A 85 25.10 3.09 -11.45
C LEU A 85 26.52 3.34 -10.91
N LEU A 86 26.76 3.13 -9.62
CA LEU A 86 28.06 3.31 -8.95
C LEU A 86 28.84 1.99 -8.75
N GLU A 87 28.41 0.88 -9.38
CA GLU A 87 29.06 -0.45 -9.33
C GLU A 87 29.23 -1.07 -7.91
N GLU A 88 28.44 -0.60 -6.93
CA GLU A 88 28.52 -1.10 -5.54
C GLU A 88 27.59 -2.32 -5.31
N ASP A 89 27.94 -3.44 -5.95
CA ASP A 89 27.08 -4.63 -6.10
C ASP A 89 26.59 -5.25 -4.77
N SER A 90 27.42 -5.24 -3.72
CA SER A 90 27.09 -5.91 -2.44
C SER A 90 25.99 -5.20 -1.62
N ILE A 91 25.80 -3.90 -1.85
CA ILE A 91 24.78 -3.09 -1.18
C ILE A 91 23.46 -3.21 -1.94
N SER A 92 23.51 -3.21 -3.29
CA SER A 92 22.37 -3.36 -4.19
C SER A 92 21.47 -4.57 -3.84
N ASP A 93 22.06 -5.74 -3.52
CA ASP A 93 21.28 -6.96 -3.25
C ASP A 93 20.45 -6.90 -1.96
N LYS A 94 20.95 -6.25 -0.90
CA LYS A 94 20.21 -6.09 0.37
C LYS A 94 19.01 -5.16 0.19
N TRP A 95 19.20 -4.06 -0.53
CA TRP A 95 18.12 -3.13 -0.86
C TRP A 95 17.08 -3.78 -1.75
N ASN A 96 17.49 -4.55 -2.77
CA ASN A 96 16.59 -5.28 -3.65
C ASN A 96 15.68 -6.27 -2.87
N ARG A 97 16.22 -6.93 -1.85
CA ARG A 97 15.43 -7.85 -1.00
C ARG A 97 14.47 -7.11 -0.07
N ALA A 98 14.91 -6.01 0.53
CA ALA A 98 14.04 -5.13 1.32
C ALA A 98 12.88 -4.58 0.47
N THR A 99 13.18 -4.13 -0.75
CA THR A 99 12.21 -3.60 -1.72
C THR A 99 11.11 -4.62 -2.03
N LYS A 100 11.44 -5.90 -2.27
CA LYS A 100 10.42 -6.95 -2.50
C LYS A 100 9.55 -7.23 -1.27
N LEU A 101 10.16 -7.23 -0.08
CA LEU A 101 9.46 -7.56 1.15
C LEU A 101 8.50 -6.43 1.58
N LEU A 102 8.92 -5.17 1.42
CA LEU A 102 8.07 -4.00 1.65
C LEU A 102 6.91 -3.93 0.66
N HIS A 103 7.12 -4.27 -0.61
CA HIS A 103 6.06 -4.25 -1.61
C HIS A 103 4.97 -5.28 -1.29
N PHE A 104 5.36 -6.50 -0.91
CA PHE A 104 4.43 -7.51 -0.43
C PHE A 104 3.68 -7.06 0.84
N PHE A 105 4.39 -6.40 1.76
CA PHE A 105 3.82 -5.91 3.00
C PHE A 105 2.80 -4.79 2.77
N SER A 106 3.06 -3.84 1.85
CA SER A 106 2.12 -2.78 1.47
C SER A 106 0.82 -3.34 0.89
N VAL A 107 0.91 -4.29 -0.04
CA VAL A 107 -0.27 -4.96 -0.61
C VAL A 107 -1.06 -5.70 0.48
N PHE A 108 -0.37 -6.42 1.36
CA PHE A 108 -1.00 -7.14 2.47
C PHE A 108 -1.74 -6.19 3.43
N LEU A 109 -1.11 -5.07 3.79
CA LEU A 109 -1.69 -4.02 4.62
C LEU A 109 -2.93 -3.39 3.97
N LEU A 110 -2.90 -3.14 2.66
CA LEU A 110 -4.05 -2.61 1.95
C LEU A 110 -5.25 -3.56 2.02
N ILE A 111 -5.03 -4.84 1.71
CA ILE A 111 -6.07 -5.87 1.75
C ILE A 111 -6.63 -5.99 3.17
N LEU A 112 -5.75 -6.00 4.18
CA LEU A 112 -6.14 -6.05 5.58
C LEU A 112 -6.94 -4.81 6.00
N GLY A 113 -6.55 -3.61 5.56
CA GLY A 113 -7.26 -2.36 5.82
C GLY A 113 -8.66 -2.35 5.21
N ILE A 114 -8.81 -2.78 3.95
CA ILE A 114 -10.10 -2.90 3.27
C ILE A 114 -10.99 -3.93 3.99
N ALA A 115 -10.48 -5.13 4.27
CA ALA A 115 -11.23 -6.16 4.96
C ALA A 115 -11.67 -5.72 6.37
N SER A 116 -10.76 -5.10 7.12
CA SER A 116 -11.04 -4.54 8.45
C SER A 116 -12.16 -3.50 8.40
N PHE A 117 -12.14 -2.59 7.41
CA PHE A 117 -13.19 -1.60 7.25
C PHE A 117 -14.57 -2.23 6.97
N ILE A 118 -14.62 -3.21 6.07
CA ILE A 118 -15.86 -3.91 5.70
C ILE A 118 -16.44 -4.62 6.93
N ILE A 119 -15.60 -5.34 7.68
CA ILE A 119 -16.02 -6.02 8.91
C ILE A 119 -16.56 -5.02 9.93
N TYR A 120 -15.86 -3.91 10.14
CA TYR A 120 -16.31 -2.83 11.02
C TYR A 120 -17.69 -2.29 10.60
N ALA A 121 -17.89 -2.02 9.30
CA ALA A 121 -19.16 -1.51 8.80
C ALA A 121 -20.32 -2.50 9.05
N ILE A 122 -20.08 -3.80 8.83
CA ILE A 122 -21.08 -4.85 9.09
C ILE A 122 -21.41 -4.94 10.59
N LEU A 123 -20.40 -4.94 11.46
CA LEU A 123 -20.59 -5.03 12.91
C LEU A 123 -21.33 -3.81 13.46
N SER A 124 -20.97 -2.61 13.01
CA SER A 124 -21.63 -1.36 13.40
C SER A 124 -23.11 -1.38 13.02
N ILE A 125 -23.46 -1.84 11.82
CA ILE A 125 -24.86 -1.97 11.37
C ILE A 125 -25.61 -3.03 12.20
N ASN A 126 -25.00 -4.20 12.44
CA ASN A 126 -25.66 -5.30 13.14
C ASN A 126 -25.87 -5.02 14.63
N CYS A 127 -24.94 -4.31 15.27
CA CYS A 127 -25.04 -3.94 16.69
C CYS A 127 -26.05 -2.81 16.96
N ASN A 128 -26.51 -2.10 15.91
CA ASN A 128 -27.52 -1.04 16.00
C ASN A 128 -28.94 -1.53 15.65
N LYS A 129 -29.13 -2.81 15.32
CA LYS A 129 -30.45 -3.46 15.30
C LYS A 129 -30.82 -3.94 16.70
#